data_AF-A0A0B4CBQ4-F1
#
_entry.id   AF-A0A0B4CBQ4-F1
#
_cell.length_a   1.000
_cell.length_b   1.000
_cell.length_c   1.000
_cell.angle_alpha   90.00
_cell.angle_beta   90.00
_cell.angle_gamma   90.00
#
_symmetry.space_group_name_H-M   'P 1'
#
loop_
_entity.id
_entity.type
_entity.pdbx_description
1 polymer ?
#
loop_
_entity_poly.entity_id
_entity_poly.type
_entity_poly.pdbx_seq_one_letter_code
_entity_poly.pdbx_strand_id
1 'polypeptide(L)' 'MKPIMYSHRLKSVLQHTVRELGLTLVLDDGRTELDLAENEAMIRETAQLLGLQVHFERNEAGLSVTFYK' A
#
# COMPACT_ATOMS: atom_id res chain seq x y z
N MET A 1 16.51 13.79 -1.89
CA MET A 1 16.06 12.71 -0.99
C MET A 1 14.83 12.12 -1.64
N LYS A 2 14.80 10.82 -1.97
CA LYS A 2 13.58 10.21 -2.54
C LYS A 2 12.45 10.24 -1.50
N PRO A 3 11.18 10.46 -1.87
CA PRO A 3 10.07 10.37 -0.93
C PRO A 3 9.94 8.93 -0.41
N ILE A 4 9.72 8.79 0.89
CA ILE A 4 9.53 7.51 1.58
C ILE A 4 8.11 7.46 2.13
N MET A 5 7.49 6.29 2.08
CA MET A 5 6.16 6.11 2.65
C MET A 5 6.23 6.12 4.19
N TYR A 6 5.35 6.87 4.84
CA TYR A 6 5.30 6.88 6.31
C TYR A 6 4.31 5.82 6.81
N SER A 7 4.83 4.80 7.50
CA SER A 7 4.04 3.65 8.01
C SER A 7 2.81 4.08 8.81
N HIS A 8 2.93 5.10 9.66
CA HIS A 8 1.81 5.65 10.44
C HIS A 8 0.67 6.17 9.55
N ARG A 9 0.98 6.88 8.46
CA ARG A 9 -0.03 7.41 7.54
C ARG A 9 -0.69 6.30 6.74
N LEU A 10 0.11 5.35 6.23
CA LEU A 10 -0.40 4.19 5.51
C LEU A 10 -1.36 3.39 6.41
N LYS A 11 -0.96 3.11 7.65
CA LYS A 11 -1.77 2.38 8.63
C LYS A 11 -3.14 3.03 8.83
N SER A 12 -3.18 4.34 9.06
CA SER A 12 -4.45 5.06 9.27
C SER A 12 -5.37 4.95 8.05
N VAL A 13 -4.84 5.12 6.84
CA VAL A 13 -5.63 5.00 5.60
C VAL A 13 -6.18 3.59 5.42
N LEU A 14 -5.35 2.57 5.61
CA LEU A 14 -5.75 1.16 5.49
C LEU A 14 -6.77 0.74 6.55
N GLN A 15 -6.60 1.22 7.79
CA GLN A 15 -7.54 0.96 8.87
C GLN A 15 -8.93 1.51 8.53
N HIS A 16 -9.03 2.79 8.15
CA HIS A 16 -10.32 3.40 7.85
C HIS A 16 -10.93 2.87 6.55
N THR A 17 -10.15 2.81 5.47
CA THR A 17 -10.68 2.51 4.12
C THR A 17 -10.99 1.04 3.94
N VAL A 18 -10.04 0.16 4.29
CA VAL A 18 -10.15 -1.26 3.98
C VAL A 18 -10.80 -2.01 5.14
N ARG A 19 -10.33 -1.78 6.37
CA ARG A 19 -10.81 -2.55 7.52
C ARG A 19 -12.18 -2.07 8.02
N GLU A 20 -12.37 -0.77 8.21
CA GLU A 20 -13.61 -0.22 8.76
C GLU A 20 -14.70 -0.09 7.69
N LEU A 21 -14.41 0.55 6.55
CA LEU A 21 -15.39 0.73 5.47
C LEU A 21 -15.57 -0.50 4.58
N GLY A 22 -14.64 -1.46 4.60
CA GLY A 22 -14.73 -2.67 3.79
C GLY A 22 -14.45 -2.46 2.30
N LEU A 23 -13.78 -1.37 1.94
CA LEU A 23 -13.46 -1.04 0.54
C LEU A 23 -12.13 -1.67 0.11
N THR A 24 -12.00 -1.93 -1.18
CA THR A 24 -10.70 -2.26 -1.77
C THR A 24 -9.93 -0.97 -2.05
N LEU A 25 -8.65 -0.92 -1.67
CA LEU A 25 -7.76 0.19 -1.98
C LEU A 25 -6.66 -0.28 -2.95
N VAL A 26 -6.41 0.50 -4.00
CA VAL A 26 -5.30 0.29 -4.93
C VAL A 26 -4.39 1.51 -4.89
N LEU A 27 -3.08 1.26 -4.76
CA LEU A 27 -2.03 2.26 -4.88
C LEU A 27 -1.16 1.94 -6.09
N ASP A 28 -0.88 2.92 -6.95
CA ASP A 28 0.07 2.79 -8.06
C ASP A 28 1.17 3.85 -7.95
N ASP A 29 2.40 3.49 -8.32
CA ASP A 29 3.53 4.43 -8.38
C ASP A 29 3.81 5.00 -9.77
N GLY A 30 3.02 4.64 -10.79
CA GLY A 30 3.34 4.94 -12.20
C GLY A 30 3.37 6.42 -12.57
N ARG A 31 2.98 7.33 -11.66
CA ARG A 31 3.06 8.79 -11.83
C ARG A 31 3.65 9.51 -10.62
N THR A 32 4.28 8.78 -9.70
CA THR A 32 4.76 9.34 -8.43
C THR A 32 6.26 9.16 -8.30
N GLU A 33 6.91 10.05 -7.54
CA GLU A 33 8.32 9.87 -7.17
C GLU A 33 8.52 8.80 -6.07
N LEU A 34 7.43 8.25 -5.51
CA LEU A 34 7.43 7.23 -4.48
C LEU A 34 7.53 5.85 -5.14
N ASP A 35 8.66 5.18 -4.96
CA ASP A 35 8.82 3.79 -5.41
C ASP A 35 8.17 2.83 -4.40
N LEU A 36 7.08 2.16 -4.80
CA LEU A 36 6.40 1.22 -3.91
C LEU A 36 7.23 -0.04 -3.65
N ALA A 37 8.17 -0.38 -4.55
CA ALA A 37 9.06 -1.53 -4.37
C ALA A 37 10.06 -1.28 -3.24
N GLU A 38 10.57 -0.04 -3.11
CA GLU A 38 11.43 0.36 -1.98
C GLU A 38 10.68 0.30 -0.63
N ASN A 39 9.34 0.30 -0.64
CA ASN A 39 8.49 0.30 0.56
C ASN A 39 7.75 -1.04 0.78
N GLU A 40 8.03 -2.08 0.00
CA GLU A 40 7.28 -3.34 0.01
C GLU A 40 7.21 -4.00 1.39
N ALA A 41 8.35 -4.07 2.10
CA ALA A 41 8.40 -4.70 3.43
C ALA A 41 7.46 -4.01 4.42
N MET A 42 7.52 -2.67 4.50
CA MET A 42 6.64 -1.87 5.35
C MET A 42 5.16 -2.04 4.97
N ILE A 43 4.85 -2.11 3.68
CA ILE A 43 3.50 -2.31 3.18
C ILE A 43 2.96 -3.66 3.64
N ARG A 44 3.75 -4.74 3.49
CA ARG A 44 3.39 -6.09 3.95
C ARG A 44 3.19 -6.14 5.45
N GLU A 45 4.11 -5.56 6.22
CA GLU A 45 4.02 -5.50 7.69
C GLU A 45 2.77 -4.73 8.13
N THR A 46 2.47 -3.60 7.50
CA THR A 46 1.30 -2.78 7.84
C THR A 46 0.00 -3.52 7.51
N ALA A 47 -0.08 -4.20 6.36
CA ALA A 47 -1.23 -5.03 6.00
C ALA A 47 -1.41 -6.18 7.00
N GLN A 48 -0.32 -6.85 7.38
CA GLN A 48 -0.34 -7.95 8.36
C GLN A 48 -0.82 -7.49 9.74
N LEU A 49 -0.31 -6.35 10.24
CA LEU A 49 -0.75 -5.76 11.51
C LEU A 49 -2.25 -5.45 11.52
N LEU A 50 -2.82 -5.11 10.36
CA LEU A 50 -4.23 -4.83 10.18
C LEU A 50 -5.04 -6.05 9.73
N GLY A 51 -4.43 -7.25 9.65
CA GLY A 51 -5.09 -8.47 9.19
C GLY A 51 -5.75 -8.33 7.81
N LEU A 52 -5.09 -7.61 6.90
CA LEU A 52 -5.53 -7.37 5.52
C LEU A 52 -4.75 -8.25 4.55
N GLN A 53 -5.41 -8.66 3.48
CA GLN A 53 -4.74 -9.23 2.32
C GLN A 53 -4.09 -8.13 1.49
N VAL A 54 -2.94 -8.44 0.89
CA VAL A 54 -2.21 -7.53 0.01
C VAL A 54 -1.71 -8.28 -1.22
N HIS A 55 -1.97 -7.70 -2.39
CA HIS A 55 -1.49 -8.20 -3.67
C HIS A 55 -0.62 -7.15 -4.35
N PHE A 56 0.50 -7.60 -4.93
CA PHE A 56 1.47 -6.75 -5.63
C PHE A 56 1.50 -7.17 -7.08
N GLU A 57 1.25 -6.22 -7.99
CA GLU A 57 1.29 -6.45 -9.43
C GLU A 57 2.26 -5.47 -10.08
N ARG A 58 3.28 -5.99 -10.77
CA ARG A 58 4.23 -5.17 -11.51
C ARG A 58 3.85 -5.16 -12.98
N ASN A 59 3.75 -3.98 -13.58
CA ASN A 59 3.48 -3.78 -15.00
C ASN A 59 4.50 -2.80 -15.62
N GLU A 60 4.35 -2.48 -16.91
CA GLU A 60 5.26 -1.57 -17.63
C GLU A 60 5.25 -0.14 -17.09
N ALA A 61 4.18 0.27 -16.39
CA ALA A 61 4.02 1.61 -15.83
C ALA A 61 4.57 1.72 -14.40
N GLY A 62 4.71 0.60 -13.67
CA GLY A 62 5.18 0.61 -12.28
C GLY A 62 4.70 -0.59 -11.46
N LEU A 63 4.64 -0.42 -10.15
CA LEU A 63 4.09 -1.35 -9.19
C LEU A 63 2.71 -0.86 -8.71
N SER A 64 1.74 -1.77 -8.73
CA SER A 64 0.43 -1.57 -8.12
C SER A 64 0.27 -2.47 -6.90
N VAL A 65 -0.33 -1.93 -5.84
CA VAL A 65 -0.57 -2.61 -4.58
C VAL A 65 -2.04 -2.55 -4.23
N THR A 66 -2.68 -3.71 -4.11
CA THR A 66 -4.11 -3.84 -3.82
C THR A 66 -4.30 -4.40 -2.41
N PHE A 67 -5.11 -3.72 -1.60
CA PHE A 67 -5.47 -4.12 -0.24
C PHE A 67 -6.96 -4.46 -0.16
N TYR A 68 -7.27 -5.58 0.50
CA TYR A 68 -8.64 -6.07 0.67
C TYR A 68 -8.76 -6.94 1.94
N LYS A 69 -10.01 -7.20 2.37
CA LYS A 69 -10.29 -8.14 3.46
C LYS A 69 -10.13 -9.59 3.00
#